data_AF-A0A923EWI9-F1
#
_entry.id   AF-A0A923EWI9-F1
#
_cell.length_a   1.000
_cell.length_b   1.000
_cell.length_c   1.000
_cell.angle_alpha   90.00
_cell.angle_beta   90.00
_cell.angle_gamma   90.00
#
_symmetry.space_group_name_H-M   'P 1'
#
loop_
_entity.id
_entity.type
_entity.pdbx_description
1 polymer ?
#
loop_
_entity_poly.entity_id
_entity_poly.type
_entity_poly.pdbx_seq_one_letter_code
_entity_poly.pdbx_strand_id
1 'polypeptide(L)'
;MNDTGFDPNRSSLAACMERIQEALKGHGRELNSGIVTSRDEDARELRRELAIDNVPEGFRKYQLPVMLPEQSFMFITVADPDVESPAHSHDEGDGIRFIAGGSIIYDGSELVAGDWMFIPRGERYSFRTGPHGALMCYCYCCCCA
;
A
#
# COMPACT_ATOMS: atom_id res chain seq x y z
N MET A 1 -3.28 5.27 28.90
CA MET A 1 -4.43 5.25 27.98
C MET A 1 -4.05 4.27 26.89
N ASN A 2 -4.74 3.13 26.79
CA ASN A 2 -4.45 2.14 25.76
C ASN A 2 -4.98 2.71 24.44
N ASP A 3 -4.06 3.17 23.58
CA ASP A 3 -4.40 3.66 22.24
C ASP A 3 -4.84 2.44 21.41
N THR A 4 -6.16 2.25 21.28
CA THR A 4 -6.77 1.18 20.45
C THR A 4 -6.75 1.58 18.97
N GLY A 5 -5.64 2.14 18.51
CA GLY A 5 -5.45 2.59 17.13
C GLY A 5 -5.26 1.40 16.17
N PHE A 6 -5.61 1.62 14.90
CA PHE A 6 -5.27 0.69 13.82
C PHE A 6 -3.74 0.60 13.70
N ASP A 7 -3.18 -0.61 13.81
CA ASP A 7 -1.75 -0.86 13.67
C ASP A 7 -1.45 -1.53 12.32
N PRO A 8 -0.78 -0.84 11.38
CA PRO A 8 -0.41 -1.42 10.10
C PRO A 8 0.90 -2.23 10.13
N ASN A 9 1.65 -2.23 11.24
CA ASN A 9 3.03 -2.75 11.31
C ASN A 9 3.07 -4.23 11.76
N ARG A 10 2.40 -5.14 11.04
CA ARG A 10 2.32 -6.55 11.46
C ARG A 10 3.37 -7.48 10.85
N SER A 11 4.21 -6.98 9.94
CA SER A 11 5.20 -7.80 9.25
C SER A 11 6.52 -7.06 9.12
N SER A 12 7.62 -7.82 9.16
CA SER A 12 8.97 -7.28 8.95
C SER A 12 9.29 -7.17 7.47
N LEU A 13 10.30 -6.35 7.15
CA LEU A 13 10.86 -6.25 5.80
C LEU A 13 11.23 -7.62 5.20
N ALA A 14 11.93 -8.47 5.95
CA ALA A 14 12.35 -9.79 5.47
C ALA A 14 11.14 -10.68 5.11
N ALA A 15 10.10 -10.64 5.97
CA ALA A 15 8.87 -11.39 5.72
C ALA A 15 8.10 -10.86 4.50
N CYS A 16 8.10 -9.55 4.23
CA CYS A 16 7.52 -9.01 3.00
C CYS A 16 8.27 -9.49 1.74
N MET A 17 9.61 -9.53 1.79
CA MET A 17 10.41 -10.04 0.67
C MET A 17 10.13 -11.52 0.41
N GLU A 18 10.12 -12.32 1.48
CA GLU A 18 9.82 -13.75 1.42
C GLU A 18 8.42 -13.98 0.83
N ARG A 19 7.41 -13.24 1.29
CA ARG A 19 6.04 -13.30 0.76
C ARG A 19 5.97 -13.06 -0.76
N ILE A 20 6.67 -12.05 -1.28
CA ILE A 20 6.71 -11.79 -2.73
C ILE A 20 7.42 -12.94 -3.46
N GLN A 21 8.55 -13.40 -2.94
CA GLN A 21 9.35 -14.47 -3.55
C GLN A 21 8.60 -15.80 -3.59
N GLU A 22 7.92 -16.17 -2.51
CA GLU A 22 7.13 -17.39 -2.43
C GLU A 22 5.94 -17.36 -3.39
N ALA A 23 5.21 -16.24 -3.44
CA ALA A 23 4.12 -16.06 -4.38
C ALA A 23 4.62 -16.20 -5.83
N LEU A 24 5.68 -15.47 -6.21
CA LEU A 24 6.26 -15.57 -7.56
C LEU A 24 6.69 -17.00 -7.92
N LYS A 25 7.33 -17.70 -6.98
CA LYS A 25 7.76 -19.09 -7.16
C LYS A 25 6.56 -20.03 -7.38
N GLY A 26 5.46 -19.81 -6.65
CA GLY A 26 4.21 -20.57 -6.83
C GLY A 26 3.62 -20.47 -8.24
N HIS A 27 3.87 -19.35 -8.92
CA HIS A 27 3.44 -19.08 -10.29
C HIS A 27 4.52 -19.33 -11.35
N GLY A 28 5.64 -19.95 -10.97
CA GLY A 28 6.75 -20.23 -11.90
C GLY A 28 7.43 -18.99 -12.46
N ARG A 29 7.35 -17.85 -11.75
CA ARG A 29 8.01 -16.60 -12.13
C ARG A 29 9.27 -16.35 -11.32
N GLU A 30 10.27 -15.80 -12.00
CA GLU A 30 11.43 -15.19 -11.34
C GLU A 30 11.17 -13.72 -11.03
N LEU A 31 11.68 -13.26 -9.89
CA LEU A 31 11.60 -11.86 -9.48
C LEU A 31 12.22 -10.94 -10.54
N ASN A 32 11.47 -9.89 -10.91
CA ASN A 32 11.91 -8.86 -11.85
C ASN A 32 12.37 -9.39 -13.23
N SER A 33 11.86 -10.56 -13.65
CA SER A 33 12.14 -11.13 -14.96
C SER A 33 11.20 -10.58 -16.03
N GLY A 34 11.63 -9.51 -16.71
CA GLY A 34 10.91 -8.91 -17.83
C GLY A 34 9.78 -7.94 -17.45
N ILE A 35 8.97 -7.57 -18.44
CA ILE A 35 7.84 -6.64 -18.26
C ILE A 35 6.63 -7.45 -17.78
N VAL A 36 5.99 -6.99 -16.70
CA VAL A 36 4.74 -7.54 -16.18
C VAL A 36 3.65 -6.47 -16.20
N THR A 37 2.43 -6.87 -16.53
CA THR A 37 1.26 -5.99 -16.47
C THR A 37 0.19 -6.57 -15.56
N SER A 38 -0.65 -5.71 -14.98
CA SER A 38 -1.81 -6.15 -14.18
C SER A 38 -2.88 -6.91 -14.99
N ARG A 39 -2.68 -7.04 -16.31
CA ARG A 39 -3.53 -7.79 -17.23
C ARG A 39 -3.00 -9.18 -17.54
N ASP A 40 -1.76 -9.49 -17.19
CA ASP A 40 -1.18 -10.83 -17.33
C ASP A 40 -1.96 -11.79 -16.41
N GLU A 41 -2.13 -13.04 -16.85
CA GLU A 41 -2.97 -14.02 -16.13
C GLU A 41 -2.43 -14.31 -14.73
N ASP A 42 -1.14 -14.61 -14.64
CA ASP A 42 -0.41 -14.81 -13.38
C ASP A 42 -0.43 -13.58 -12.48
N ALA A 43 -0.27 -12.38 -13.02
CA ALA A 43 -0.34 -11.14 -12.26
C ALA A 43 -1.70 -10.91 -11.60
N ARG A 44 -2.79 -11.40 -12.23
CA ARG A 44 -4.14 -11.33 -11.64
C ARG A 44 -4.29 -12.28 -10.46
N GLU A 45 -3.66 -13.44 -10.51
CA GLU A 45 -3.65 -14.40 -9.40
C GLU A 45 -2.76 -13.92 -8.26
N LEU A 46 -1.54 -13.48 -8.58
CA LEU A 46 -0.61 -12.84 -7.65
C LEU A 46 -1.25 -11.65 -6.92
N ARG A 47 -2.04 -10.83 -7.60
CA ARG A 47 -2.77 -9.71 -6.96
C ARG A 47 -3.74 -10.21 -5.87
N ARG A 48 -4.39 -11.35 -6.06
CA ARG A 48 -5.31 -11.92 -5.05
C ARG A 48 -4.52 -12.47 -3.87
N GLU A 49 -3.43 -13.16 -4.14
CA GLU A 49 -2.54 -13.75 -3.13
C GLU A 49 -1.83 -12.68 -2.28
N LEU A 50 -1.41 -11.58 -2.92
CA LEU A 50 -0.74 -10.44 -2.32
C LEU A 50 -1.70 -9.35 -1.82
N ALA A 51 -2.99 -9.67 -1.66
CA ALA A 51 -3.93 -8.77 -0.97
C ALA A 51 -3.52 -8.61 0.50
N ILE A 52 -3.64 -7.38 1.02
CA ILE A 52 -3.42 -7.06 2.44
C ILE A 52 -4.79 -7.01 3.12
N ASP A 53 -4.95 -7.82 4.16
CA ASP A 53 -6.22 -8.00 4.87
C ASP A 53 -6.39 -7.05 6.06
N ASN A 54 -5.29 -6.56 6.65
CA ASN A 54 -5.32 -5.55 7.71
C ASN A 54 -5.34 -4.15 7.15
N VAL A 55 -6.50 -3.81 6.62
CA VAL A 55 -6.84 -2.46 6.16
C VAL A 55 -8.14 -2.01 6.81
N PRO A 56 -8.34 -0.69 6.98
CA PRO A 56 -9.61 -0.18 7.48
C PRO A 56 -10.78 -0.55 6.56
N GLU A 57 -11.99 -0.53 7.11
CA GLU A 57 -13.20 -0.75 6.33
C GLU A 57 -13.30 0.24 5.15
N GLY A 58 -13.71 -0.24 3.98
CA GLY A 58 -13.78 0.55 2.75
C GLY A 58 -12.46 0.67 1.99
N PHE A 59 -11.36 0.10 2.51
CA PHE A 59 -10.07 0.04 1.84
C PHE A 59 -9.80 -1.38 1.31
N ARG A 60 -9.16 -1.44 0.13
CA ARG A 60 -8.55 -2.66 -0.41
C ARG A 60 -7.12 -2.34 -0.79
N LYS A 61 -6.15 -3.09 -0.28
CA LYS A 61 -4.71 -2.86 -0.55
C LYS A 61 -4.09 -4.13 -1.12
N TYR A 62 -3.22 -3.96 -2.11
CA TYR A 62 -2.52 -5.04 -2.80
C TYR A 62 -1.05 -4.70 -2.87
N GLN A 63 -0.19 -5.63 -2.45
CA GLN A 63 1.25 -5.54 -2.70
C GLN A 63 1.53 -5.97 -4.14
N LEU A 64 2.39 -5.23 -4.85
CA LEU A 64 2.76 -5.60 -6.22
C LEU A 64 3.82 -6.71 -6.22
N PRO A 65 3.79 -7.64 -7.19
CA PRO A 65 4.74 -8.74 -7.29
C PRO A 65 6.08 -8.31 -7.92
N VAL A 66 6.59 -7.14 -7.54
CA VAL A 66 7.84 -6.55 -8.03
C VAL A 66 8.61 -5.96 -6.85
N MET A 67 9.94 -5.98 -6.94
CA MET A 67 10.80 -5.33 -5.94
C MET A 67 11.81 -4.43 -6.64
N LEU A 68 12.01 -3.22 -6.13
CA LEU A 68 13.11 -2.38 -6.60
C LEU A 68 14.43 -2.81 -5.90
N PRO A 69 15.61 -2.48 -6.46
CA PRO A 69 16.90 -2.87 -5.88
C PRO A 69 17.15 -2.28 -4.48
N GLU A 70 16.55 -1.14 -4.18
CA GLU A 70 16.48 -0.57 -2.84
C GLU A 70 15.23 -1.10 -2.14
N GLN A 71 15.29 -1.26 -0.81
CA GLN A 71 14.22 -1.80 0.03
C GLN A 71 12.93 -0.98 -0.11
N SER A 72 12.13 -1.30 -1.12
CA SER A 72 10.99 -0.51 -1.54
C SER A 72 9.90 -1.46 -2.03
N PHE A 73 8.81 -1.52 -1.26
CA PHE A 73 7.64 -2.31 -1.59
C PHE A 73 6.57 -1.41 -2.20
N MET A 74 6.07 -1.84 -3.35
CA MET A 74 5.04 -1.10 -4.07
C MET A 74 3.67 -1.64 -3.71
N PHE A 75 2.73 -0.74 -3.43
CA PHE A 75 1.33 -1.12 -3.18
C PHE A 75 0.35 -0.28 -3.99
N ILE A 76 -0.81 -0.86 -4.25
CA ILE A 76 -1.99 -0.14 -4.76
C ILE A 76 -3.08 -0.25 -3.71
N THR A 77 -3.66 0.87 -3.32
CA THR A 77 -4.85 0.93 -2.46
C THR A 77 -6.01 1.55 -3.21
N VAL A 78 -7.18 0.93 -3.09
CA VAL A 78 -8.46 1.44 -3.59
C VAL A 78 -9.38 1.65 -2.40
N ALA A 79 -9.80 2.89 -2.18
CA ALA A 79 -10.63 3.29 -1.06
C ALA A 79 -11.99 3.81 -1.55
N ASP A 80 -13.05 3.42 -0.85
CA ASP A 80 -14.42 3.84 -1.14
C ASP A 80 -14.62 5.36 -0.93
N PRO A 81 -15.70 5.96 -1.43
CA PRO A 81 -16.04 7.35 -1.15
C PRO A 81 -16.26 7.64 0.34
N ASP A 82 -15.81 8.83 0.78
CA ASP A 82 -16.06 9.38 2.12
C ASP A 82 -15.66 8.48 3.31
N VAL A 83 -14.70 7.57 3.13
CA VAL A 83 -14.20 6.70 4.21
C VAL A 83 -12.96 7.29 4.88
N GLU A 84 -12.81 7.00 6.17
CA GLU A 84 -11.69 7.48 6.98
C GLU A 84 -10.62 6.40 7.12
N SER A 85 -9.36 6.80 6.87
CA SER A 85 -8.21 6.06 7.36
C SER A 85 -7.89 6.58 8.77
N PRO A 86 -8.08 5.76 9.82
CA PRO A 86 -7.83 6.17 11.20
C PRO A 86 -6.35 6.54 11.39
N ALA A 87 -6.10 7.30 12.46
CA ALA A 87 -4.75 7.74 12.81
C ALA A 87 -3.81 6.54 13.06
N HIS A 88 -2.69 6.50 12.34
CA HIS A 88 -1.66 5.47 12.46
C HIS A 88 -0.29 6.01 12.04
N SER A 89 0.78 5.25 12.32
CA SER A 89 2.15 5.50 11.87
C SER A 89 2.75 4.28 11.18
N HIS A 90 3.78 4.51 10.38
CA HIS A 90 4.62 3.48 9.77
C HIS A 90 5.99 3.53 10.43
N ASP A 91 6.30 2.53 11.25
CA ASP A 91 7.41 2.64 12.20
C ASP A 91 8.72 2.03 11.66
N GLU A 92 8.63 1.18 10.64
CA GLU A 92 9.81 0.51 10.08
C GLU A 92 10.51 1.31 8.97
N GLY A 93 9.89 2.37 8.43
CA GLY A 93 10.43 3.07 7.26
C GLY A 93 9.51 4.16 6.70
N ASP A 94 10.11 5.04 5.91
CA ASP A 94 9.40 6.13 5.24
C ASP A 94 8.43 5.61 4.17
N GLY A 95 7.44 6.44 3.84
CA GLY A 95 6.48 6.18 2.78
C GLY A 95 6.31 7.37 1.84
N ILE A 96 6.05 7.06 0.58
CA ILE A 96 5.51 8.04 -0.37
C ILE A 96 4.20 7.51 -0.93
N ARG A 97 3.21 8.39 -1.00
CA ARG A 97 1.90 8.13 -1.57
C ARG A 97 1.67 9.04 -2.75
N PHE A 98 1.21 8.47 -3.85
CA PHE A 98 0.72 9.18 -5.03
C PHE A 98 -0.78 8.99 -5.15
N ILE A 99 -1.51 10.06 -5.41
CA ILE A 99 -2.92 9.98 -5.77
C ILE A 99 -3.00 9.74 -7.27
N ALA A 100 -3.48 8.57 -7.67
CA ALA A 100 -3.61 8.19 -9.07
C ALA A 100 -5.04 8.41 -9.61
N GLY A 101 -6.04 8.54 -8.73
CA GLY A 101 -7.42 8.84 -9.08
C GLY A 101 -8.25 9.19 -7.84
N GLY A 102 -9.33 9.96 -8.02
CA GLY A 102 -10.12 10.47 -6.90
C GLY A 102 -9.36 11.49 -6.07
N SER A 103 -9.59 11.53 -4.75
CA SER A 103 -8.90 12.45 -3.83
C SER A 103 -8.85 11.95 -2.38
N ILE A 104 -7.93 12.52 -1.61
CA ILE A 104 -7.92 12.44 -0.14
C ILE A 104 -7.90 13.84 0.46
N ILE A 105 -8.47 13.98 1.66
CA ILE A 105 -8.41 15.18 2.48
C ILE A 105 -7.47 14.89 3.66
N TYR A 106 -6.34 15.59 3.68
CA TYR A 106 -5.33 15.54 4.72
C TYR A 106 -5.07 16.94 5.26
N ASP A 107 -5.19 17.12 6.58
CA ASP A 107 -4.97 18.41 7.27
C ASP A 107 -5.68 19.60 6.59
N GLY A 108 -6.96 19.39 6.24
CA GLY A 108 -7.79 20.39 5.56
C GLY A 108 -7.45 20.64 4.07
N SER A 109 -6.40 20.02 3.55
CA SER A 109 -5.99 20.12 2.14
C SER A 109 -6.48 18.90 1.35
N GLU A 110 -7.06 19.15 0.18
CA GLU A 110 -7.43 18.09 -0.76
C GLU A 110 -6.25 17.79 -1.69
N LEU A 111 -5.84 16.53 -1.73
CA LEU A 111 -4.85 16.00 -2.67
C LEU A 111 -5.58 15.18 -3.73
N VAL A 112 -5.45 15.57 -5.00
CA VAL A 112 -6.12 14.99 -6.16
C VAL A 112 -5.13 14.22 -7.04
N ALA A 113 -5.63 13.59 -8.11
CA ALA A 113 -4.78 12.85 -9.04
C ALA A 113 -3.57 13.67 -9.55
N GLY A 114 -2.37 13.12 -9.35
CA GLY A 114 -1.09 13.80 -9.64
C GLY A 114 -0.39 14.36 -8.41
N ASP A 115 -1.12 14.58 -7.31
CA ASP A 115 -0.54 15.01 -6.04
C ASP A 115 0.09 13.84 -5.28
N TRP A 116 0.95 14.19 -4.34
CA TRP A 116 1.71 13.23 -3.55
C TRP A 116 1.89 13.70 -2.11
N MET A 117 2.12 12.74 -1.23
CA MET A 117 2.40 12.95 0.19
C MET A 117 3.58 12.08 0.60
N PHE A 118 4.63 12.69 1.15
CA PHE A 118 5.71 11.99 1.83
C PHE A 118 5.38 11.87 3.31
N ILE A 119 5.55 10.67 3.87
CA ILE A 119 5.24 10.35 5.26
C ILE A 119 6.54 9.82 5.89
N PRO A 120 7.20 10.63 6.73
CA PRO A 120 8.37 10.18 7.49
C PRO A 120 8.03 9.01 8.41
N ARG A 121 8.99 8.13 8.63
CA ARG A 121 8.90 7.04 9.60
C ARG A 121 8.47 7.55 10.98
N GLY A 122 7.47 6.89 11.56
CA GLY A 122 6.92 7.20 12.88
C GLY A 122 5.98 8.40 12.91
N GLU A 123 5.78 9.11 11.80
CA GLU A 123 4.84 10.24 11.74
C GLU A 123 3.40 9.70 11.77
N ARG A 124 2.61 10.20 12.73
CA ARG A 124 1.21 9.77 12.91
C ARG A 124 0.28 10.65 12.07
N TYR A 125 -0.54 10.04 11.25
CA TYR A 125 -1.44 10.76 10.34
C TYR A 125 -2.76 10.03 10.14
N SER A 126 -3.80 10.78 9.77
CA SER A 126 -5.10 10.28 9.31
C SER A 126 -5.53 11.06 8.08
N PHE A 127 -6.44 10.51 7.29
CA PHE A 127 -7.03 11.20 6.14
C PHE A 127 -8.40 10.61 5.83
N ARG A 128 -9.21 11.37 5.10
CA ARG A 128 -10.50 10.90 4.58
C ARG A 128 -10.45 10.86 3.05
N THR A 129 -11.14 9.93 2.41
CA THR A 129 -11.29 9.98 0.94
C THR A 129 -12.34 11.01 0.52
N GLY A 130 -12.18 11.54 -0.69
CA GLY A 130 -13.17 12.42 -1.29
C GLY A 130 -14.44 11.67 -1.72
N PRO A 131 -15.43 12.39 -2.29
CA PRO A 131 -16.73 11.86 -2.68
C PRO A 131 -16.70 10.87 -3.85
N HIS A 132 -15.54 10.70 -4.49
CA HIS A 132 -15.32 9.73 -5.57
C HIS A 132 -14.37 8.60 -5.15
N GLY A 133 -14.07 8.49 -3.86
CA GLY A 133 -13.08 7.56 -3.33
C GLY A 133 -11.65 7.97 -3.72
N ALA A 134 -10.72 7.03 -3.60
CA ALA A 134 -9.33 7.25 -3.97
C ALA A 134 -8.67 5.99 -4.54
N LEU A 135 -7.85 6.18 -5.57
CA LEU A 135 -6.85 5.24 -6.03
C LEU A 135 -5.47 5.80 -5.66
N MET A 136 -4.73 5.05 -4.85
CA MET A 136 -3.44 5.48 -4.31
C MET A 136 -2.36 4.45 -4.63
N CYS A 137 -1.22 4.93 -5.09
CA CYS A 137 -0.01 4.12 -5.25
C CYS A 137 0.97 4.46 -4.12
N TYR A 138 1.57 3.44 -3.54
CA TYR A 138 2.51 3.60 -2.43
C TYR A 138 3.87 3.01 -2.79
N CYS A 139 4.91 3.63 -2.27
CA CYS A 139 6.20 3.00 -2.08
C CYS A 139 6.59 3.16 -0.61
N TYR A 140 6.89 2.06 0.06
CA TYR A 140 7.34 2.05 1.43
C TYR A 140 8.70 1.40 1.55
N CYS A 141 9.56 1.97 2.39
CA CYS A 141 10.73 1.26 2.92
C CYS A 141 10.36 0.32 4.08
N CYS A 142 9.09 0.33 4.51
CA CYS A 142 8.51 -0.55 5.53
C CYS A 142 7.55 -1.60 4.95
N CYS A 143 7.29 -2.65 5.74
CA CYS A 143 6.36 -3.72 5.42
C CYS A 143 5.03 -3.53 6.15
N CYS A 144 4.15 -2.66 5.65
CA CYS A 144 2.75 -2.65 6.13
C CYS A 144 1.92 -3.70 5.40
N ALA A 145 2.00 -4.93 5.92
CA ALA A 145 1.18 -6.09 5.59
C ALA A 145 0.57 -6.66 6.87
#